data_AF-A0A9W7YS33-F1
#
_entry.id   AF-A0A9W7YS33-F1
#
_cell.length_a   1.000
_cell.length_b   1.000
_cell.length_c   1.000
_cell.angle_alpha   90.00
_cell.angle_beta   90.00
_cell.angle_gamma   90.00
#
_symmetry.space_group_name_H-M   'P 1'
#
loop_
_entity.id
_entity.type
_entity.pdbx_description
1 polymer ?
#
loop_
_entity_poly.entity_id
_entity_poly.type
_entity_poly.pdbx_seq_one_letter_code
_entity_poly.pdbx_strand_id
1 'polypeptide(L)'
;MAPLLRNEMHESGCLDLITERMLSWSIPNFTGLHTMTPDTQMTAVNDIFEPSGDDTSDMWMDFDLPEEQRNTLSTHSAAAATEATSGRVRRQKTARCMPRLGRFSDIALERELDSTSPTPASIALELEILQFCATASVENQCEILANDSCVPMLLELLAKSQQDVSRKSSKTPPVSALETVVLVLQLLVNLANNSTAFSARFVACDGMDIVAKNVAIVSQRLSPSRTSADAVNADFSPTRKALADEVGDLRYDVLLVTSALLTNIVDSDPSCAVHISHVRQDQQCRLAQSCFPSCRCDNRVSLVVLLAQAFVACHTAPTSADATIAAGYLSVLLGFLMREPQNGCRNMIRKHLPQRDVAIVVEHIKKFMHISDTVNKRFAGLLSGSGLASMDSREHGISGLLDSTQATDISAMSVSTPRHNSATTLAVNSTLLSIISSLDSV
;
A
#
# COMPACT_ATOMS: atom_id res chain seq x y z
N MET A 1 -5.29 10.23 20.43
CA MET A 1 -4.94 11.18 19.35
C MET A 1 -5.48 10.77 17.99
N ALA A 2 -4.99 9.73 17.30
CA ALA A 2 -5.49 9.40 15.95
C ALA A 2 -7.02 9.17 15.81
N PRO A 3 -7.74 8.58 16.79
CA PRO A 3 -9.21 8.53 16.74
C PRO A 3 -9.88 9.91 16.94
N LEU A 4 -9.28 10.78 17.75
CA LEU A 4 -9.80 12.14 17.97
C LEU A 4 -9.66 12.96 16.70
N LEU A 5 -8.49 12.92 16.06
CA LEU A 5 -8.25 13.61 14.78
C LEU A 5 -9.20 13.12 13.68
N ARG A 6 -9.50 11.80 13.61
CA ARG A 6 -10.45 11.27 12.61
C ARG A 6 -11.87 11.76 12.84
N ASN A 7 -12.31 11.83 14.10
CA ASN A 7 -13.64 12.34 14.44
C ASN A 7 -13.71 13.87 14.24
N GLU A 8 -12.67 14.60 14.61
CA GLU A 8 -12.56 16.04 14.39
C GLU A 8 -12.61 16.38 12.89
N MET A 9 -11.95 15.60 12.02
CA MET A 9 -12.01 15.79 10.57
C MET A 9 -13.42 15.63 9.99
N HIS A 10 -14.20 14.68 10.53
CA HIS A 10 -15.60 14.48 10.17
C HIS A 10 -16.48 15.62 10.68
N GLU A 11 -16.41 15.91 11.98
CA GLU A 11 -17.25 16.91 12.64
C GLU A 11 -16.97 18.34 12.16
N SER A 12 -15.75 18.62 11.70
CA SER A 12 -15.36 19.93 11.17
C SER A 12 -15.79 20.19 9.72
N GLY A 13 -16.23 19.16 8.98
CA GLY A 13 -16.47 19.26 7.53
C GLY A 13 -15.19 19.41 6.70
N CYS A 14 -14.01 19.30 7.32
CA CYS A 14 -12.73 19.37 6.60
C CYS A 14 -12.55 18.18 5.65
N LEU A 15 -13.11 17.01 5.98
CA LEU A 15 -13.01 15.83 5.13
C LEU A 15 -13.74 16.03 3.78
N ASP A 16 -14.95 16.57 3.79
CA ASP A 16 -15.68 16.97 2.59
C ASP A 16 -14.86 17.92 1.71
N LEU A 17 -14.26 18.97 2.28
CA LEU A 17 -13.45 19.94 1.53
C LEU A 17 -12.21 19.30 0.88
N ILE A 18 -11.51 18.42 1.60
CA ILE A 18 -10.34 17.71 1.07
C ILE A 18 -10.76 16.75 -0.04
N THR A 19 -11.87 16.03 0.17
CA THR A 19 -12.41 15.09 -0.80
C THR A 19 -12.86 15.83 -2.06
N GLU A 20 -13.58 16.94 -1.93
CA GLU A 20 -14.01 17.77 -3.05
C GLU A 20 -12.81 18.32 -3.82
N ARG A 21 -11.85 18.96 -3.13
CA ARG A 21 -10.63 19.49 -3.75
C ARG A 21 -9.87 18.41 -4.52
N MET A 22 -9.61 17.27 -3.89
CA MET A 22 -8.83 16.21 -4.50
C MET A 22 -9.53 15.62 -5.74
N LEU A 23 -10.84 15.34 -5.65
CA LEU A 23 -11.59 14.69 -6.72
C LEU A 23 -11.98 15.63 -7.86
N SER A 24 -12.25 16.90 -7.57
CA SER A 24 -12.69 17.88 -8.59
C SER A 24 -11.53 18.65 -9.22
N TRP A 25 -10.40 18.78 -8.52
CA TRP A 25 -9.30 19.62 -8.96
C TRP A 25 -7.97 18.86 -9.03
N SER A 26 -7.49 18.25 -7.94
CA SER A 26 -6.13 17.69 -7.92
C SER A 26 -5.95 16.53 -8.89
N ILE A 27 -6.83 15.52 -8.83
CA ILE A 27 -6.73 14.34 -9.72
C ILE A 27 -6.89 14.74 -11.19
N PRO A 28 -7.96 15.47 -11.61
CA PRO A 28 -8.14 15.81 -13.02
C PRO A 28 -7.00 16.65 -13.61
N ASN A 29 -6.47 17.61 -12.84
CA ASN A 29 -5.33 18.42 -13.31
C ASN A 29 -4.05 17.57 -13.40
N PHE A 30 -3.82 16.66 -12.44
CA PHE A 30 -2.68 15.76 -12.48
C PHE A 30 -2.75 14.79 -13.67
N THR A 31 -3.88 14.12 -13.87
CA THR A 31 -4.05 13.16 -14.99
C THR A 31 -4.04 13.89 -16.34
N GLY A 32 -4.64 15.08 -16.41
CA GLY A 32 -4.69 15.94 -17.59
C GLY A 32 -3.32 16.43 -18.06
N LEU A 33 -2.47 16.93 -17.16
CA LEU A 33 -1.12 17.41 -17.51
C LEU A 33 -0.28 16.35 -18.23
N HIS A 34 -0.46 15.08 -17.88
CA HIS A 34 0.27 13.97 -18.47
C HIS A 34 -0.36 13.40 -19.77
N THR A 35 -1.49 13.93 -20.24
CA THR A 35 -2.06 13.60 -21.55
C THR A 35 -1.58 14.53 -22.66
N MET A 36 -1.08 15.72 -22.32
CA MET A 36 -0.43 16.64 -23.25
C MET A 36 0.86 15.98 -23.77
N THR A 37 0.90 15.69 -25.07
CA THR A 37 2.05 15.06 -25.73
C THR A 37 3.31 15.93 -25.61
N PRO A 38 4.50 15.33 -25.39
CA PRO A 38 5.75 16.08 -25.19
C PRO A 38 6.12 16.96 -26.40
N ASP A 39 5.64 16.62 -27.60
CA ASP A 39 5.87 17.43 -28.81
C ASP A 39 5.19 18.81 -28.76
N THR A 40 4.20 19.00 -27.89
CA THR A 40 3.46 20.27 -27.74
C THR A 40 3.98 21.12 -26.57
N GLN A 41 4.62 20.51 -25.57
CA GLN A 41 5.14 21.22 -24.39
C GLN A 41 6.40 22.04 -24.70
N MET A 42 7.20 21.66 -25.71
CA MET A 42 8.41 22.42 -26.07
C MET A 42 8.12 23.80 -26.67
N THR A 43 6.90 24.03 -27.18
CA THR A 43 6.49 25.33 -27.74
C THR A 43 5.80 26.21 -26.70
N ALA A 44 5.09 25.65 -25.71
CA ALA A 44 4.28 26.42 -24.76
C ALA A 44 5.06 27.02 -23.57
N VAL A 45 6.21 26.44 -23.20
CA VAL A 45 6.95 26.88 -21.99
C VAL A 45 7.86 28.09 -22.25
N ASN A 46 8.14 28.44 -23.51
CA ASN A 46 9.01 29.58 -23.82
C ASN A 46 8.30 30.94 -23.87
N ASP A 47 6.97 30.99 -23.85
CA ASP A 47 6.20 32.24 -23.99
C ASP A 47 5.64 32.78 -22.66
N ILE A 48 5.97 32.18 -21.50
CA ILE A 48 5.39 32.56 -20.21
C ILE A 48 6.49 32.70 -19.15
N PHE A 49 7.39 33.67 -19.28
CA PHE A 49 8.14 34.23 -18.15
C PHE A 49 8.71 35.60 -18.53
N GLU A 50 7.90 36.65 -18.39
CA GLU A 50 8.40 38.00 -18.09
C GLU A 50 8.41 38.18 -16.56
N PRO A 51 9.53 38.56 -15.94
CA PRO A 51 9.57 38.80 -14.51
C PRO A 51 9.07 40.23 -14.22
N SER A 52 7.79 40.36 -13.84
CA SER A 52 7.30 41.57 -13.18
C SER A 52 7.58 41.46 -11.68
N GLY A 53 8.54 42.24 -11.20
CA GLY A 53 8.67 42.50 -9.77
C GLY A 53 7.57 43.46 -9.33
N ASP A 54 6.86 43.14 -8.24
CA ASP A 54 6.37 44.18 -7.34
C ASP A 54 6.03 43.63 -5.96
N ASP A 55 6.19 44.54 -4.99
CA ASP A 55 6.02 44.43 -3.55
C ASP A 55 4.66 43.85 -3.11
N THR A 56 4.68 42.94 -2.13
CA THR A 56 3.54 42.74 -1.21
C THR A 56 4.02 42.55 0.22
N SER A 57 4.08 43.68 0.93
CA SER A 57 3.61 43.90 2.30
C SER A 57 3.16 42.65 3.09
N ASP A 58 4.05 42.18 3.98
CA ASP A 58 3.72 41.36 5.15
C ASP A 58 2.65 42.05 6.03
N MET A 59 1.45 41.46 6.10
CA MET A 59 0.50 41.71 7.19
C MET A 59 0.19 40.37 7.86
N TRP A 60 0.93 40.08 8.91
CA TRP A 60 0.71 38.94 9.80
C TRP A 60 -0.37 39.29 10.82
N MET A 61 -1.32 38.38 11.04
CA MET A 61 -2.24 38.42 12.17
C MET A 61 -1.67 37.52 13.27
N ASP A 62 -1.20 38.12 14.35
CA ASP A 62 -0.74 37.41 15.56
C ASP A 62 -1.91 36.66 16.20
N PHE A 63 -1.78 35.33 16.28
CA PHE A 63 -2.63 34.47 17.12
C PHE A 63 -1.87 34.17 18.42
N ASP A 64 -2.20 34.89 19.49
CA ASP A 64 -1.68 34.61 20.83
C ASP A 64 -2.30 33.32 21.39
N LEU A 65 -1.46 32.31 21.63
CA LEU A 65 -1.78 31.15 22.47
C LEU A 65 -1.37 31.43 23.92
N PRO A 66 -2.19 31.02 24.93
CA PRO A 66 -1.89 31.33 26.33
C PRO A 66 -0.72 30.51 26.90
N GLU A 67 0.18 31.19 27.61
CA GLU A 67 1.34 30.63 28.31
C GLU A 67 0.94 29.69 29.44
N GLU A 68 1.36 28.42 29.37
CA GLU A 68 1.35 27.51 30.52
C GLU A 68 2.55 27.78 31.44
N GLN A 69 2.23 28.17 32.68
CA GLN A 69 3.14 28.40 33.79
C GLN A 69 3.97 27.15 34.15
N ARG A 70 5.29 27.23 33.97
CA ARG A 70 6.25 26.30 34.61
C ARG A 70 6.59 26.80 36.01
N ASN A 71 6.08 26.12 37.04
CA ASN A 71 6.59 26.24 38.39
C ASN A 71 7.83 25.36 38.59
N THR A 72 8.88 26.02 39.07
CA THR A 72 10.16 25.49 39.52
C THR A 72 10.04 24.94 40.94
N LEU A 73 10.75 23.84 41.22
CA LEU A 73 11.16 23.50 42.58
C LEU A 73 12.52 22.81 42.57
N SER A 74 13.47 23.49 43.21
CA SER A 74 14.86 23.13 43.42
C SER A 74 14.98 22.28 44.69
N THR A 75 15.79 21.22 44.65
CA THR A 75 16.41 20.67 45.87
C THR A 75 17.83 20.17 45.61
N HIS A 76 18.69 20.70 46.47
CA HIS A 76 20.11 20.51 46.76
C HIS A 76 20.86 19.22 46.40
N SER A 77 22.11 19.48 46.00
CA SER A 77 23.29 18.62 45.85
C SER A 77 23.84 18.09 47.18
N ALA A 78 24.30 16.84 47.19
CA ALA A 78 25.55 16.42 47.84
C ALA A 78 25.95 14.99 47.40
N ALA A 79 27.11 14.83 46.74
CA ALA A 79 28.08 13.75 46.97
C ALA A 79 29.17 13.79 45.88
N ALA A 80 30.42 13.92 46.32
CA ALA A 80 31.62 13.69 45.53
C ALA A 80 32.39 12.53 46.14
N ALA A 81 32.77 11.52 45.33
CA ALA A 81 33.95 10.68 45.54
C ALA A 81 34.12 9.69 44.36
N THR A 82 35.14 9.99 43.53
CA THR A 82 36.21 9.10 43.03
C THR A 82 35.95 7.77 42.31
N GLU A 83 36.73 7.62 41.22
CA GLU A 83 37.32 6.41 40.61
C GLU A 83 36.77 5.84 39.28
N ALA A 84 37.48 6.23 38.22
CA ALA A 84 38.03 5.45 37.11
C ALA A 84 37.41 4.09 36.75
N THR A 85 36.89 3.92 35.52
CA THR A 85 37.52 3.10 34.46
C THR A 85 36.73 3.13 33.13
N SER A 86 37.48 3.20 32.03
CA SER A 86 37.34 2.45 30.76
C SER A 86 35.95 2.20 30.15
N GLY A 87 35.75 2.67 28.91
CA GLY A 87 34.69 2.11 28.04
C GLY A 87 34.17 3.08 26.98
N ARG A 88 34.90 3.21 25.87
CA ARG A 88 34.48 3.98 24.69
C ARG A 88 33.35 3.24 23.97
N VAL A 89 32.09 3.49 24.34
CA VAL A 89 30.91 3.00 23.61
C VAL A 89 30.34 4.12 22.75
N ARG A 90 30.49 3.95 21.44
CA ARG A 90 29.95 4.79 20.37
C ARG A 90 28.42 4.66 20.37
N ARG A 91 27.72 5.55 21.06
CA ARG A 91 26.26 5.69 20.97
C ARG A 91 25.88 6.19 19.58
N GLN A 92 25.51 5.28 18.68
CA GLN A 92 24.67 5.60 17.53
C GLN A 92 23.30 6.01 18.06
N LYS A 93 22.95 7.29 17.87
CA LYS A 93 21.57 7.76 17.96
C LYS A 93 20.80 7.14 16.80
N THR A 94 20.06 6.07 17.05
CA THR A 94 18.97 5.64 16.17
C THR A 94 17.83 6.63 16.34
N ALA A 95 17.64 7.44 15.31
CA ALA A 95 16.50 8.32 15.19
C ALA A 95 15.22 7.47 15.14
N ARG A 96 14.24 7.88 15.93
CA ARG A 96 12.90 7.29 15.98
C ARG A 96 12.25 7.36 14.61
N CYS A 97 11.80 6.21 14.11
CA CYS A 97 10.90 6.08 12.97
C CYS A 97 9.51 6.54 13.42
N MET A 98 9.18 7.79 13.15
CA MET A 98 7.81 8.26 12.92
C MET A 98 7.67 8.42 11.41
N PRO A 99 6.51 8.09 10.81
CA PRO A 99 6.29 8.30 9.38
C PRO A 99 6.38 9.79 9.06
N ARG A 100 6.73 10.10 7.81
CA ARG A 100 7.30 11.35 7.27
C ARG A 100 6.51 12.66 7.44
N LEU A 101 5.52 12.75 8.34
CA LEU A 101 4.85 14.00 8.70
C LEU A 101 5.77 15.05 9.34
N GLY A 102 6.96 14.67 9.81
CA GLY A 102 7.87 15.55 10.56
C GLY A 102 8.83 16.42 9.73
N ARG A 103 8.64 16.56 8.41
CA ARG A 103 9.60 17.31 7.57
C ARG A 103 9.01 18.27 6.53
N PHE A 104 7.72 18.53 6.59
CA PHE A 104 7.16 19.69 5.92
C PHE A 104 7.23 20.85 6.91
N SER A 105 8.12 21.81 6.67
CA SER A 105 7.96 23.12 7.31
C SER A 105 6.61 23.68 6.87
N ASP A 106 5.87 24.33 7.76
CA ASP A 106 4.51 24.85 7.45
C ASP A 106 4.47 25.68 6.14
N ILE A 107 5.55 26.42 5.85
CA ILE A 107 5.73 27.21 4.62
C ILE A 107 5.83 26.35 3.33
N ALA A 108 6.31 25.12 3.44
CA ALA A 108 6.42 24.20 2.31
C ALA A 108 5.08 23.51 2.01
N LEU A 109 4.27 23.26 3.04
CA LEU A 109 2.97 22.64 2.90
C LEU A 109 1.98 23.58 2.17
N GLU A 110 1.95 24.85 2.56
CA GLU A 110 1.11 25.88 1.91
C GLU A 110 1.51 26.08 0.44
N ARG A 111 2.82 26.16 0.15
CA ARG A 111 3.31 26.30 -1.23
C ARG A 111 3.01 25.09 -2.11
N GLU A 112 3.00 23.88 -1.56
CA GLU A 112 2.68 22.67 -2.34
C GLU A 112 1.18 22.53 -2.61
N LEU A 113 0.32 23.08 -1.74
CA LEU A 113 -1.13 23.07 -1.93
C LEU A 113 -1.62 24.23 -2.82
N ASP A 114 -0.91 25.35 -2.88
CA ASP A 114 -1.31 26.52 -3.68
C ASP A 114 -0.71 26.56 -5.10
N SER A 115 0.01 25.51 -5.52
CA SER A 115 0.56 25.48 -6.87
C SER A 115 -0.56 25.39 -7.92
N THR A 116 -0.45 26.17 -9.00
CA THR A 116 -1.39 26.16 -10.14
C THR A 116 -1.49 24.82 -10.85
N SER A 117 -0.57 23.89 -10.56
CA SER A 117 -0.57 22.52 -11.05
C SER A 117 -0.23 21.56 -9.90
N PRO A 118 -0.99 20.47 -9.72
CA PRO A 118 -0.69 19.48 -8.70
C PRO A 118 0.60 18.72 -9.04
N THR A 119 1.49 18.63 -8.05
CA THR A 119 2.73 17.85 -8.13
C THR A 119 2.50 16.42 -7.61
N PRO A 120 3.36 15.44 -7.95
CA PRO A 120 3.30 14.10 -7.35
C PRO A 120 3.32 14.11 -5.81
N ALA A 121 4.06 15.05 -5.20
CA ALA A 121 4.12 15.21 -3.75
C ALA A 121 2.78 15.69 -3.17
N SER A 122 2.16 16.69 -3.79
CA SER A 122 0.84 17.18 -3.36
C SER A 122 -0.24 16.10 -3.47
N ILE A 123 -0.22 15.29 -4.55
CA ILE A 123 -1.15 14.17 -4.73
C ILE A 123 -0.93 13.09 -3.67
N ALA A 124 0.34 12.74 -3.40
CA ALA A 124 0.67 11.78 -2.36
C ALA A 124 0.20 12.25 -0.98
N LEU A 125 0.40 13.53 -0.64
CA LEU A 125 -0.06 14.11 0.62
C LEU A 125 -1.59 14.05 0.77
N GLU A 126 -2.34 14.47 -0.26
CA GLU A 126 -3.81 14.43 -0.23
C GLU A 126 -4.32 12.98 -0.10
N LEU A 127 -3.71 12.02 -0.81
CA LEU A 127 -4.00 10.59 -0.68
C LEU A 127 -3.73 10.06 0.73
N GLU A 128 -2.59 10.41 1.33
CA GLU A 128 -2.23 10.01 2.69
C GLU A 128 -3.24 10.54 3.72
N ILE A 129 -3.68 11.78 3.56
CA ILE A 129 -4.70 12.38 4.43
C ILE A 129 -6.03 11.64 4.29
N LEU A 130 -6.51 11.40 3.07
CA LEU A 130 -7.76 10.66 2.85
C LEU A 130 -7.66 9.23 3.35
N GLN A 131 -6.54 8.54 3.09
CA GLN A 131 -6.30 7.19 3.60
C GLN A 131 -6.32 7.16 5.13
N PHE A 132 -5.68 8.13 5.78
CA PHE A 132 -5.70 8.26 7.23
C PHE A 132 -7.12 8.48 7.75
N CYS A 133 -7.90 9.34 7.11
CA CYS A 133 -9.29 9.62 7.48
C CYS A 133 -10.20 8.40 7.29
N ALA A 134 -10.05 7.67 6.18
CA ALA A 134 -10.82 6.47 5.86
C ALA A 134 -10.41 5.24 6.70
N THR A 135 -9.21 5.23 7.27
CA THR A 135 -8.73 4.11 8.07
C THR A 135 -9.63 3.92 9.28
N ALA A 136 -10.22 2.73 9.42
CA ALA A 136 -11.06 2.33 10.56
C ALA A 136 -12.13 3.36 11.02
N SER A 137 -12.71 4.10 10.08
CA SER A 137 -13.85 5.00 10.29
C SER A 137 -14.87 4.74 9.19
N VAL A 138 -15.99 4.10 9.54
CA VAL A 138 -17.04 3.75 8.56
C VAL A 138 -17.77 5.01 8.12
N GLU A 139 -17.95 5.96 9.03
CA GLU A 139 -18.55 7.25 8.79
C GLU A 139 -17.78 8.02 7.71
N ASN A 140 -16.46 8.14 7.86
CA ASN A 140 -15.59 8.81 6.89
C ASN A 140 -15.55 8.05 5.55
N GLN A 141 -15.57 6.72 5.56
CA GLN A 141 -15.66 5.92 4.34
C GLN A 141 -16.98 6.20 3.60
N CYS A 142 -18.10 6.27 4.32
CA CYS A 142 -19.40 6.60 3.76
C CYS A 142 -19.44 8.02 3.19
N GLU A 143 -18.88 9.01 3.88
CA GLU A 143 -18.77 10.40 3.41
C GLU A 143 -17.95 10.50 2.11
N ILE A 144 -16.75 9.89 2.08
CA ILE A 144 -15.93 9.86 0.87
C ILE A 144 -16.68 9.17 -0.30
N LEU A 145 -17.41 8.09 -0.02
CA LEU A 145 -18.19 7.35 -1.02
C LEU A 145 -19.50 8.04 -1.43
N ALA A 146 -19.97 9.03 -0.67
CA ALA A 146 -21.12 9.86 -1.04
C ALA A 146 -20.82 10.70 -2.29
N ASN A 147 -19.55 10.97 -2.57
CA ASN A 147 -19.13 11.52 -3.84
C ASN A 147 -19.08 10.42 -4.92
N ASP A 148 -20.02 10.46 -5.87
CA ASP A 148 -20.13 9.46 -6.95
C ASP A 148 -18.88 9.41 -7.85
N SER A 149 -18.13 10.51 -7.93
CA SER A 149 -16.89 10.60 -8.72
C SER A 149 -15.68 9.99 -8.02
N CYS A 150 -15.77 9.63 -6.73
CA CYS A 150 -14.63 9.14 -5.95
C CYS A 150 -13.96 7.90 -6.60
N VAL A 151 -14.72 6.83 -6.80
CA VAL A 151 -14.21 5.58 -7.37
C VAL A 151 -13.64 5.77 -8.79
N PRO A 152 -14.35 6.38 -9.76
CA PRO A 152 -13.80 6.56 -11.11
C PRO A 152 -12.54 7.44 -11.12
N MET A 153 -12.48 8.51 -10.32
CA MET A 153 -11.29 9.38 -10.27
C MET A 153 -10.07 8.66 -9.67
N LEU A 154 -10.25 7.90 -8.59
CA LEU A 154 -9.18 7.07 -8.03
C LEU A 154 -8.70 6.00 -9.01
N LEU A 155 -9.63 5.37 -9.74
CA LEU A 155 -9.28 4.40 -10.78
C LEU A 155 -8.55 5.04 -11.97
N GLU A 156 -8.93 6.26 -12.37
CA GLU A 156 -8.22 7.02 -13.40
C GLU A 156 -6.79 7.35 -12.96
N LEU A 157 -6.62 7.86 -11.74
CA LEU A 157 -5.30 8.14 -11.16
C LEU A 157 -4.45 6.87 -11.10
N LEU A 158 -5.00 5.77 -10.57
CA LEU A 158 -4.33 4.47 -10.49
C LEU A 158 -3.84 4.02 -11.86
N ALA A 159 -4.74 4.05 -12.84
CA ALA A 159 -4.44 3.60 -14.18
C ALA A 159 -3.37 4.50 -14.82
N LYS A 160 -3.43 5.82 -14.59
CA LYS A 160 -2.41 6.75 -15.08
C LYS A 160 -1.03 6.46 -14.49
N SER A 161 -0.93 6.30 -13.17
CA SER A 161 0.32 5.96 -12.50
C SER A 161 0.88 4.62 -13.00
N GLN A 162 0.03 3.61 -13.26
CA GLN A 162 0.46 2.34 -13.87
C GLN A 162 1.07 2.51 -15.28
N GLN A 163 0.52 3.40 -16.11
CA GLN A 163 1.11 3.72 -17.41
C GLN A 163 2.51 4.29 -17.23
N ASP A 164 2.70 5.21 -16.28
CA ASP A 164 3.99 5.84 -16.03
C ASP A 164 5.03 4.85 -15.51
N VAL A 165 4.62 3.90 -14.65
CA VAL A 165 5.49 2.76 -14.25
C VAL A 165 5.91 1.90 -15.44
N SER A 166 5.05 1.75 -16.45
CA SER A 166 5.29 0.88 -17.62
C SER A 166 6.09 1.55 -18.74
N ARG A 167 6.20 2.88 -18.74
CA ARG A 167 6.93 3.64 -19.77
C ARG A 167 8.44 3.47 -19.59
N LYS A 168 9.08 2.82 -20.56
CA LYS A 168 10.53 2.52 -20.54
C LYS A 168 11.45 3.73 -20.72
N SER A 169 10.94 4.91 -21.07
CA SER A 169 11.78 6.03 -21.53
C SER A 169 12.08 7.10 -20.48
N SER A 170 11.59 6.99 -19.23
CA SER A 170 11.90 7.98 -18.22
C SER A 170 13.32 7.77 -17.69
N LYS A 171 14.15 8.82 -17.77
CA LYS A 171 15.45 8.88 -17.09
C LYS A 171 15.30 8.79 -15.58
N THR A 172 14.10 9.08 -15.07
CA THR A 172 13.73 9.01 -13.66
C THR A 172 13.13 7.65 -13.32
N PRO A 173 13.48 7.10 -12.13
CA PRO A 173 12.93 5.84 -11.68
C PRO A 173 11.43 5.97 -11.38
N PRO A 174 10.65 4.88 -11.55
CA PRO A 174 9.19 4.89 -11.40
C PRO A 174 8.72 4.93 -9.94
N VAL A 175 9.55 5.38 -8.99
CA VAL A 175 9.28 5.31 -7.55
C VAL A 175 8.04 6.10 -7.18
N SER A 176 7.95 7.38 -7.55
CA SER A 176 6.79 8.22 -7.22
C SER A 176 5.48 7.70 -7.81
N ALA A 177 5.54 7.14 -9.02
CA ALA A 177 4.38 6.52 -9.65
C ALA A 177 3.95 5.24 -8.93
N LEU A 178 4.90 4.40 -8.48
CA LEU A 178 4.61 3.23 -7.66
C LEU A 178 4.06 3.60 -6.28
N GLU A 179 4.63 4.61 -5.61
CA GLU A 179 4.11 5.15 -4.34
C GLU A 179 2.66 5.61 -4.52
N THR A 180 2.36 6.34 -5.59
CA THR A 180 0.98 6.77 -5.92
C THR A 180 0.07 5.55 -6.14
N VAL A 181 0.52 4.52 -6.86
CA VAL A 181 -0.25 3.28 -7.02
C VAL A 181 -0.56 2.64 -5.66
N VAL A 182 0.42 2.54 -4.76
CA VAL A 182 0.24 1.97 -3.42
C VAL A 182 -0.77 2.78 -2.61
N LEU A 183 -0.62 4.09 -2.55
CA LEU A 183 -1.52 4.98 -1.79
C LEU A 183 -2.97 4.89 -2.30
N VAL A 184 -3.17 4.93 -3.62
CA VAL A 184 -4.50 4.79 -4.22
C VAL A 184 -5.10 3.41 -3.89
N LEU A 185 -4.32 2.33 -4.02
CA LEU A 185 -4.80 0.99 -3.68
C LEU A 185 -5.13 0.87 -2.19
N GLN A 186 -4.35 1.46 -1.29
CA GLN A 186 -4.61 1.43 0.15
C GLN A 186 -5.90 2.18 0.50
N LEU A 187 -6.14 3.34 -0.12
CA LEU A 187 -7.41 4.04 0.02
C LEU A 187 -8.57 3.19 -0.50
N LEU A 188 -8.45 2.59 -1.69
CA LEU A 188 -9.47 1.70 -2.24
C LEU A 188 -9.74 0.48 -1.34
N VAL A 189 -8.71 -0.10 -0.71
CA VAL A 189 -8.87 -1.19 0.27
C VAL A 189 -9.72 -0.76 1.45
N ASN A 190 -9.45 0.45 2.00
CA ASN A 190 -10.22 1.00 3.11
C ASN A 190 -11.68 1.23 2.70
N LEU A 191 -11.93 1.77 1.49
CA LEU A 191 -13.28 2.03 0.98
C LEU A 191 -14.04 0.75 0.60
N ALA A 192 -13.33 -0.32 0.22
CA ALA A 192 -13.91 -1.62 -0.12
C ALA A 192 -14.33 -2.45 1.10
N ASN A 193 -13.88 -2.08 2.30
CA ASN A 193 -14.05 -2.89 3.50
C ASN A 193 -15.54 -3.06 3.85
N ASN A 194 -16.08 -4.27 3.66
CA ASN A 194 -17.48 -4.63 3.88
C ASN A 194 -18.50 -3.78 3.09
N SER A 195 -18.11 -3.22 1.95
CA SER A 195 -18.96 -2.32 1.15
C SER A 195 -19.35 -2.95 -0.19
N THR A 196 -20.54 -3.54 -0.24
CA THR A 196 -21.12 -4.09 -1.49
C THR A 196 -21.40 -2.99 -2.52
N ALA A 197 -21.79 -1.81 -2.06
CA ALA A 197 -22.00 -0.65 -2.93
C ALA A 197 -20.70 -0.20 -3.61
N PHE A 198 -19.58 -0.21 -2.87
CA PHE A 198 -18.26 0.03 -3.45
C PHE A 198 -17.94 -1.04 -4.50
N SER A 199 -18.09 -2.33 -4.19
CA SER A 199 -17.79 -3.43 -5.13
C SER A 199 -18.56 -3.29 -6.45
N ALA A 200 -19.86 -2.99 -6.38
CA ALA A 200 -20.69 -2.77 -7.57
C ALA A 200 -20.19 -1.57 -8.40
N ARG A 201 -19.88 -0.44 -7.75
CA ARG A 201 -19.36 0.77 -8.42
C ARG A 201 -17.97 0.51 -9.03
N PHE A 202 -17.10 -0.18 -8.30
CA PHE A 202 -15.76 -0.56 -8.73
C PHE A 202 -15.81 -1.44 -9.99
N VAL A 203 -16.70 -2.43 -10.04
CA VAL A 203 -16.91 -3.26 -11.23
C VAL A 203 -17.49 -2.45 -12.39
N ALA A 204 -18.45 -1.56 -12.13
CA ALA A 204 -19.04 -0.70 -13.15
C ALA A 204 -18.05 0.28 -13.80
N CYS A 205 -16.98 0.64 -13.08
CA CYS A 205 -15.92 1.52 -13.55
C CYS A 205 -14.69 0.78 -14.11
N ASP A 206 -14.85 -0.46 -14.58
CA ASP A 206 -13.75 -1.30 -15.11
C ASP A 206 -12.58 -1.50 -14.11
N GLY A 207 -12.86 -1.40 -12.81
CA GLY A 207 -11.84 -1.47 -11.77
C GLY A 207 -11.05 -2.80 -11.79
N MET A 208 -11.70 -3.89 -12.21
CA MET A 208 -11.06 -5.21 -12.33
C MET A 208 -9.97 -5.23 -13.42
N ASP A 209 -10.25 -4.65 -14.60
CA ASP A 209 -9.27 -4.52 -15.69
C ASP A 209 -8.11 -3.59 -15.27
N ILE A 210 -8.40 -2.52 -14.53
CA ILE A 210 -7.38 -1.60 -14.03
C ILE A 210 -6.47 -2.29 -13.01
N VAL A 211 -7.02 -3.00 -12.02
CA VAL A 211 -6.23 -3.68 -10.99
C VAL A 211 -5.48 -4.89 -11.55
N ALA A 212 -5.98 -5.56 -12.58
CA ALA A 212 -5.26 -6.65 -13.26
C ALA A 212 -3.90 -6.21 -13.81
N LYS A 213 -3.76 -4.94 -14.18
CA LYS A 213 -2.48 -4.37 -14.67
C LYS A 213 -1.42 -4.36 -13.58
N ASN A 214 -1.78 -4.14 -12.31
CA ASN A 214 -0.84 -4.22 -11.19
C ASN A 214 -0.21 -5.61 -11.10
N VAL A 215 -1.04 -6.65 -11.18
CA VAL A 215 -0.58 -8.04 -11.13
C VAL A 215 0.34 -8.33 -12.31
N ALA A 216 0.01 -7.84 -13.51
CA ALA A 216 0.88 -7.99 -14.68
C ALA A 216 2.22 -7.25 -14.51
N ILE A 217 2.21 -5.99 -14.07
CA ILE A 217 3.41 -5.17 -13.83
C ILE A 217 4.36 -5.87 -12.85
N VAL A 218 3.82 -6.40 -11.74
CA VAL A 218 4.62 -7.12 -10.75
C VAL A 218 5.09 -8.48 -11.28
N SER A 219 4.23 -9.22 -11.97
CA SER A 219 4.54 -10.57 -12.51
C SER A 219 5.67 -10.57 -13.55
N GLN A 220 5.81 -9.49 -14.34
CA GLN A 220 6.94 -9.32 -15.29
C GLN A 220 8.31 -9.50 -14.63
N ARG A 221 8.40 -9.20 -13.33
CA ARG A 221 9.67 -9.04 -12.62
C ARG A 221 9.88 -10.07 -11.52
N LEU A 222 8.79 -10.63 -10.99
CA LEU A 222 8.84 -11.83 -10.14
C LEU A 222 9.22 -13.09 -10.94
N SER A 223 8.98 -13.09 -12.26
CA SER A 223 9.51 -14.14 -13.13
C SER A 223 11.04 -14.04 -13.14
N PRO A 224 11.78 -15.10 -12.75
CA PRO A 224 13.23 -15.11 -12.85
C PRO A 224 13.58 -14.95 -14.32
N SER A 225 13.96 -13.74 -14.72
CA SER A 225 14.26 -13.43 -16.11
C SER A 225 15.43 -14.31 -16.56
N ARG A 226 15.08 -15.38 -17.28
CA ARG A 226 15.96 -16.02 -18.25
C ARG A 226 16.42 -14.90 -19.19
N THR A 227 17.73 -14.69 -19.30
CA THR A 227 18.45 -13.61 -20.04
C THR A 227 18.76 -12.35 -19.23
N SER A 228 20.00 -11.82 -19.18
CA SER A 228 21.20 -12.09 -19.98
C SER A 228 22.46 -12.18 -19.12
N ALA A 229 23.38 -13.08 -19.51
CA ALA A 229 24.75 -13.14 -19.01
C ALA A 229 25.58 -11.86 -19.36
N ASP A 230 24.97 -10.87 -20.01
CA ASP A 230 25.59 -9.60 -20.41
C ASP A 230 25.51 -8.51 -19.33
N ALA A 231 24.78 -8.72 -18.23
CA ALA A 231 24.71 -7.75 -17.12
C ALA A 231 25.91 -7.83 -16.15
N VAL A 232 26.88 -8.72 -16.39
CA VAL A 232 28.01 -9.00 -15.48
C VAL A 232 29.03 -7.84 -15.42
N ASN A 233 28.98 -6.87 -16.35
CA ASN A 233 29.93 -5.76 -16.41
C ASN A 233 29.31 -4.35 -16.22
N ALA A 234 28.06 -4.25 -15.80
CA ALA A 234 27.51 -2.95 -15.40
C ALA A 234 27.98 -2.63 -13.98
N ASP A 235 28.90 -1.68 -13.83
CA ASP A 235 29.27 -1.09 -12.55
C ASP A 235 28.01 -0.64 -11.78
N PHE A 236 27.58 -1.46 -10.82
CA PHE A 236 26.46 -1.14 -9.95
C PHE A 236 26.93 -0.19 -8.86
N SER A 237 26.80 1.11 -9.13
CA SER A 237 26.88 2.13 -8.10
C SER A 237 25.91 1.79 -6.94
N PRO A 238 26.31 1.95 -5.66
CA PRO A 238 25.46 1.69 -4.50
C PRO A 238 24.07 2.35 -4.59
N THR A 239 23.98 3.55 -5.18
CA THR A 239 22.73 4.28 -5.38
C THR A 239 21.75 3.52 -6.29
N ARG A 240 22.23 2.84 -7.33
CA ARG A 240 21.38 2.04 -8.22
C ARG A 240 20.84 0.79 -7.54
N LYS A 241 21.63 0.19 -6.64
CA LYS A 241 21.20 -0.97 -5.86
C LYS A 241 20.09 -0.59 -4.87
N ALA A 242 20.30 0.45 -4.06
CA ALA A 242 19.29 0.93 -3.11
C ALA A 242 17.96 1.27 -3.80
N LEU A 243 18.03 1.92 -4.97
CA LEU A 243 16.85 2.24 -5.78
C LEU A 243 16.17 0.99 -6.37
N ALA A 244 16.95 -0.02 -6.77
CA ALA A 244 16.40 -1.28 -7.27
C ALA A 244 15.72 -2.08 -6.16
N ASP A 245 16.30 -2.05 -4.95
CA ASP A 245 15.73 -2.66 -3.74
C ASP A 245 14.41 -1.95 -3.38
N GLU A 246 14.39 -0.61 -3.32
CA GLU A 246 13.18 0.20 -3.06
C GLU A 246 12.05 -0.07 -4.08
N VAL A 247 12.38 -0.16 -5.37
CA VAL A 247 11.40 -0.52 -6.41
C VAL A 247 10.94 -1.98 -6.27
N GLY A 248 11.79 -2.87 -5.76
CA GLY A 248 11.45 -4.25 -5.44
C GLY A 248 10.41 -4.33 -4.33
N ASP A 249 10.67 -3.62 -3.23
CA ASP A 249 9.80 -3.57 -2.05
C ASP A 249 8.42 -2.99 -2.41
N LEU A 250 8.39 -1.86 -3.11
CA LEU A 250 7.15 -1.24 -3.59
C LEU A 250 6.32 -2.16 -4.49
N ARG A 251 6.93 -3.08 -5.24
CA ARG A 251 6.19 -4.04 -6.07
C ARG A 251 5.52 -5.12 -5.23
N TYR A 252 6.18 -5.58 -4.16
CA TYR A 252 5.53 -6.48 -3.20
C TYR A 252 4.37 -5.77 -2.50
N ASP A 253 4.53 -4.50 -2.15
CA ASP A 253 3.44 -3.68 -1.59
C ASP A 253 2.27 -3.59 -2.58
N VAL A 254 2.53 -3.25 -3.85
CA VAL A 254 1.48 -3.21 -4.87
C VAL A 254 0.75 -4.55 -4.99
N LEU A 255 1.47 -5.68 -4.97
CA LEU A 255 0.87 -7.01 -5.05
C LEU A 255 0.06 -7.35 -3.80
N LEU A 256 0.58 -7.04 -2.62
CA LEU A 256 -0.06 -7.27 -1.34
C LEU A 256 -1.36 -6.48 -1.25
N VAL A 257 -1.30 -5.16 -1.48
CA VAL A 257 -2.47 -4.28 -1.39
C VAL A 257 -3.47 -4.58 -2.50
N THR A 258 -3.02 -4.93 -3.72
CA THR A 258 -3.92 -5.45 -4.78
C THR A 258 -4.65 -6.71 -4.35
N SER A 259 -3.94 -7.65 -3.71
CA SER A 259 -4.54 -8.91 -3.24
C SER A 259 -5.55 -8.65 -2.11
N ALA A 260 -5.25 -7.73 -1.20
CA ALA A 260 -6.17 -7.29 -0.15
C ALA A 260 -7.43 -6.65 -0.74
N LEU A 261 -7.30 -5.77 -1.73
CA LEU A 261 -8.43 -5.12 -2.40
C LEU A 261 -9.36 -6.14 -3.06
N LEU A 262 -8.79 -7.05 -3.86
CA LEU A 262 -9.56 -8.10 -4.52
C LEU A 262 -10.22 -9.05 -3.51
N THR A 263 -9.55 -9.31 -2.38
CA THR A 263 -10.12 -10.11 -1.28
C THR A 263 -11.34 -9.40 -0.69
N ASN A 264 -11.23 -8.11 -0.34
CA ASN A 264 -12.35 -7.33 0.20
C ASN A 264 -13.54 -7.28 -0.76
N ILE A 265 -13.27 -7.13 -2.07
CA ILE A 265 -14.32 -7.09 -3.10
C ILE A 265 -15.04 -8.44 -3.20
N VAL A 266 -14.30 -9.56 -3.27
CA VAL A 266 -14.88 -10.91 -3.39
C VAL A 266 -15.56 -11.36 -2.10
N ASP A 267 -15.02 -10.99 -0.93
CA ASP A 267 -15.64 -11.29 0.36
C ASP A 267 -16.96 -10.52 0.53
N SER A 268 -16.98 -9.25 0.14
CA SER A 268 -18.19 -8.42 0.20
C SER A 268 -19.24 -8.87 -0.83
N ASP A 269 -18.82 -9.22 -2.04
CA ASP A 269 -19.69 -9.70 -3.12
C ASP A 269 -19.04 -10.90 -3.87
N PRO A 270 -19.42 -12.14 -3.53
CA PRO A 270 -18.88 -13.34 -4.16
C PRO A 270 -19.07 -13.40 -5.68
N SER A 271 -20.08 -12.72 -6.24
CA SER A 271 -20.32 -12.68 -7.68
C SER A 271 -19.18 -11.99 -8.45
N CYS A 272 -18.40 -11.13 -7.77
CA CYS A 272 -17.20 -10.51 -8.33
C CYS A 272 -16.11 -11.52 -8.73
N ALA A 273 -16.11 -12.74 -8.17
CA ALA A 273 -15.20 -13.80 -8.59
C ALA A 273 -15.38 -14.17 -10.07
N VAL A 274 -16.62 -14.09 -10.58
CA VAL A 274 -16.92 -14.31 -12.01
C VAL A 274 -16.30 -13.20 -12.86
N HIS A 275 -16.40 -11.94 -12.44
CA HIS A 275 -15.76 -10.82 -13.13
C HIS A 275 -14.24 -10.98 -13.19
N ILE A 276 -13.60 -11.35 -12.08
CA ILE A 276 -12.16 -11.64 -12.02
C ILE A 276 -11.76 -12.74 -13.02
N SER A 277 -12.61 -13.76 -13.22
CA SER A 277 -12.33 -14.86 -14.17
C SER A 277 -12.33 -14.41 -15.64
N HIS A 278 -13.10 -13.36 -15.97
CA HIS A 278 -13.24 -12.85 -17.33
C HIS A 278 -12.16 -11.83 -17.70
N VAL A 279 -11.55 -11.16 -16.72
CA VAL A 279 -10.47 -10.20 -16.99
C VAL A 279 -9.25 -10.91 -17.54
N ARG A 280 -8.72 -10.36 -18.63
CA ARG A 280 -7.59 -10.93 -19.37
C ARG A 280 -6.52 -9.88 -19.62
N GLN A 281 -5.31 -10.16 -19.19
CA GLN A 281 -4.17 -9.24 -19.26
C GLN A 281 -2.95 -9.97 -19.82
N ASP A 282 -2.18 -9.28 -20.66
CA ASP A 282 -0.87 -9.76 -21.09
C ASP A 282 0.19 -9.30 -20.09
N GLN A 283 0.97 -10.25 -19.59
CA GLN A 283 2.08 -9.97 -18.69
C GLN A 283 3.05 -8.97 -19.29
N GLN A 284 3.32 -9.01 -20.59
CA GLN A 284 4.30 -8.15 -21.25
C GLN A 284 3.70 -6.85 -21.81
N CYS A 285 2.43 -6.57 -21.50
CA CYS A 285 1.76 -5.36 -21.95
C CYS A 285 2.50 -4.13 -21.42
N ARG A 286 2.84 -3.20 -22.33
CA ARG A 286 3.45 -1.91 -21.99
C ARG A 286 2.42 -0.82 -21.66
N LEU A 287 1.15 -1.19 -21.55
CA LEU A 287 0.04 -0.27 -21.32
C LEU A 287 0.01 0.90 -22.33
N ALA A 288 0.21 0.59 -23.61
CA ALA A 288 0.00 1.56 -24.68
C ALA A 288 -1.43 2.13 -24.61
N GLN A 289 -1.66 3.33 -25.16
CA GLN A 289 -2.94 4.03 -25.07
C GLN A 289 -4.14 3.18 -25.51
N SER A 290 -3.97 2.31 -26.51
CA SER A 290 -5.00 1.37 -26.98
C SER A 290 -5.28 0.20 -26.04
N CYS A 291 -4.32 -0.18 -25.20
CA CYS A 291 -4.43 -1.25 -24.19
C CYS A 291 -4.84 -0.71 -22.82
N PHE A 292 -5.07 0.62 -22.71
CA PHE A 292 -5.36 1.24 -21.45
C PHE A 292 -6.77 0.94 -20.92
N PRO A 293 -7.86 1.07 -21.70
CA PRO A 293 -9.19 0.73 -21.17
C PRO A 293 -9.30 -0.77 -20.88
N SER A 294 -8.88 -1.60 -21.83
CA SER A 294 -8.72 -3.04 -21.66
C SER A 294 -7.58 -3.54 -22.54
N CYS A 295 -6.85 -4.55 -22.06
CA CYS A 295 -5.70 -5.07 -22.78
C CYS A 295 -6.13 -5.67 -24.13
N ARG A 296 -5.42 -5.30 -25.20
CA ARG A 296 -5.67 -5.78 -26.57
C ARG A 296 -4.55 -6.65 -27.14
N CYS A 297 -3.58 -7.04 -26.31
CA CYS A 297 -2.47 -7.88 -26.74
C CYS A 297 -2.94 -9.30 -27.12
N ASP A 298 -2.17 -10.01 -27.94
CA ASP A 298 -2.54 -11.35 -28.39
C ASP A 298 -2.36 -12.41 -27.29
N ASN A 299 -1.34 -12.26 -26.45
CA ASN A 299 -0.95 -13.26 -25.43
C ASN A 299 -1.62 -13.00 -24.07
N ARG A 300 -2.89 -12.57 -24.07
CA ARG A 300 -3.61 -12.30 -22.83
C ARG A 300 -3.93 -13.59 -22.09
N VAL A 301 -3.65 -13.59 -20.79
CA VAL A 301 -4.03 -14.65 -19.86
C VAL A 301 -5.04 -14.11 -18.85
N SER A 302 -5.89 -14.97 -18.29
CA SER A 302 -6.86 -14.55 -17.28
C SER A 302 -6.16 -14.02 -16.02
N LEU A 303 -6.76 -13.06 -15.34
CA LEU A 303 -6.27 -12.54 -14.05
C LEU A 303 -6.08 -13.65 -13.01
N VAL A 304 -6.99 -14.64 -12.96
CA VAL A 304 -6.87 -15.81 -12.08
C VAL A 304 -5.55 -16.57 -12.28
N VAL A 305 -5.13 -16.72 -13.53
CA VAL A 305 -3.85 -17.36 -13.87
C VAL A 305 -2.66 -16.49 -13.44
N LEU A 306 -2.74 -15.17 -13.62
CA LEU A 306 -1.71 -14.24 -13.16
C LEU A 306 -1.53 -14.28 -11.64
N LEU A 307 -2.63 -14.31 -10.89
CA LEU A 307 -2.60 -14.41 -9.42
C LEU A 307 -1.99 -15.74 -8.97
N ALA A 308 -2.35 -16.85 -9.61
CA ALA A 308 -1.76 -18.16 -9.31
C ALA A 308 -0.25 -18.19 -9.61
N GLN A 309 0.18 -17.59 -10.72
CA GLN A 309 1.61 -17.47 -11.06
C GLN A 309 2.37 -16.58 -10.08
N ALA A 310 1.79 -15.45 -9.68
CA ALA A 310 2.35 -14.57 -8.65
C ALA A 310 2.51 -15.32 -7.31
N PHE A 311 1.50 -16.10 -6.91
CA PHE A 311 1.58 -16.94 -5.72
C PHE A 311 2.74 -17.93 -5.79
N VAL A 312 2.90 -18.62 -6.92
CA VAL A 312 4.02 -19.56 -7.11
C VAL A 312 5.35 -18.85 -7.03
N ALA A 313 5.51 -17.68 -7.66
CA ALA A 313 6.74 -16.91 -7.60
C ALA A 313 7.09 -16.54 -6.14
N CYS A 314 6.14 -16.01 -5.38
CA CYS A 314 6.30 -15.69 -3.97
C CYS A 314 6.61 -16.93 -3.11
N HIS A 315 5.91 -18.04 -3.34
CA HIS A 315 6.15 -19.31 -2.64
C HIS A 315 7.57 -19.86 -2.89
N THR A 316 8.08 -19.73 -4.10
CA THR A 316 9.43 -20.20 -4.47
C THR A 316 10.56 -19.24 -4.06
N ALA A 317 10.22 -18.06 -3.53
CA ALA A 317 11.16 -17.07 -3.01
C ALA A 317 11.10 -16.94 -1.47
N PRO A 318 11.18 -18.04 -0.69
CA PRO A 318 10.88 -18.04 0.74
C PRO A 318 11.89 -17.26 1.60
N THR A 319 13.02 -16.84 1.03
CA THR A 319 14.05 -16.08 1.74
C THR A 319 13.66 -14.61 1.97
N SER A 320 12.65 -14.10 1.26
CA SER A 320 12.12 -12.75 1.48
C SER A 320 10.90 -12.81 2.40
N ALA A 321 10.93 -12.01 3.47
CA ALA A 321 9.80 -11.84 4.37
C ALA A 321 8.59 -11.28 3.60
N ASP A 322 8.81 -10.31 2.71
CA ASP A 322 7.74 -9.69 1.90
C ASP A 322 7.13 -10.69 0.92
N ALA A 323 7.93 -11.56 0.30
CA ALA A 323 7.42 -12.64 -0.53
C ALA A 323 6.55 -13.62 0.28
N THR A 324 6.94 -13.93 1.52
CA THR A 324 6.16 -14.81 2.40
C THR A 324 4.82 -14.18 2.78
N ILE A 325 4.82 -12.89 3.12
CA ILE A 325 3.60 -12.14 3.45
C ILE A 325 2.69 -12.04 2.22
N ALA A 326 3.25 -11.69 1.05
CA ALA A 326 2.52 -11.63 -0.22
C ALA A 326 1.92 -12.98 -0.60
N ALA A 327 2.65 -14.09 -0.41
CA ALA A 327 2.13 -15.44 -0.60
C ALA A 327 0.94 -15.73 0.33
N GLY A 328 0.99 -15.25 1.58
CA GLY A 328 -0.13 -15.32 2.52
C GLY A 328 -1.38 -14.63 1.99
N TYR A 329 -1.29 -13.35 1.62
CA TYR A 329 -2.43 -12.61 1.06
C TYR A 329 -2.97 -13.21 -0.23
N LEU A 330 -2.08 -13.64 -1.13
CA LEU A 330 -2.48 -14.33 -2.36
C LEU A 330 -3.17 -15.66 -2.06
N SER A 331 -2.69 -16.42 -1.06
CA SER A 331 -3.30 -17.71 -0.70
C SER A 331 -4.74 -17.56 -0.21
N VAL A 332 -5.03 -16.50 0.56
CA VAL A 332 -6.39 -16.16 1.00
C VAL A 332 -7.27 -15.84 -0.20
N LEU A 333 -6.83 -14.93 -1.08
CA LEU A 333 -7.56 -14.57 -2.30
C LEU A 333 -7.83 -15.78 -3.20
N LEU A 334 -6.81 -16.61 -3.45
CA LEU A 334 -6.97 -17.84 -4.23
C LEU A 334 -7.97 -18.80 -3.55
N GLY A 335 -7.95 -18.88 -2.22
CA GLY A 335 -8.92 -19.65 -1.45
C GLY A 335 -10.36 -19.20 -1.68
N PHE A 336 -10.63 -17.88 -1.65
CA PHE A 336 -11.94 -17.34 -2.03
C PHE A 336 -12.34 -17.70 -3.46
N LEU A 337 -11.43 -17.53 -4.43
CA LEU A 337 -11.70 -17.85 -5.84
C LEU A 337 -11.92 -19.35 -6.07
N MET A 338 -11.35 -20.23 -5.24
CA MET A 338 -11.51 -21.68 -5.33
C MET A 338 -12.73 -22.21 -4.56
N ARG A 339 -13.31 -21.41 -3.66
CA ARG A 339 -14.44 -21.80 -2.81
C ARG A 339 -15.64 -22.25 -3.64
N GLU A 340 -15.98 -21.50 -4.69
CA GLU A 340 -17.11 -21.82 -5.56
C GLU A 340 -16.68 -22.66 -6.77
N PRO A 341 -17.15 -23.92 -6.89
CA PRO A 341 -16.74 -24.81 -7.99
C PRO A 341 -17.29 -24.37 -9.35
N GLN A 342 -18.39 -23.58 -9.37
CA GLN A 342 -19.10 -23.21 -10.59
C GLN A 342 -18.33 -22.19 -11.44
N ASN A 343 -17.43 -21.40 -10.84
CA ASN A 343 -16.75 -20.28 -11.52
C ASN A 343 -15.55 -20.72 -12.37
N GLY A 344 -15.20 -22.01 -12.40
CA GLY A 344 -14.07 -22.55 -13.16
C GLY A 344 -12.68 -22.14 -12.65
N CYS A 345 -12.59 -21.12 -11.79
CA CYS A 345 -11.37 -20.61 -11.17
C CYS A 345 -10.54 -21.71 -10.51
N ARG A 346 -11.18 -22.64 -9.79
CA ARG A 346 -10.50 -23.77 -9.13
C ARG A 346 -9.63 -24.58 -10.08
N ASN A 347 -10.16 -24.94 -11.24
CA ASN A 347 -9.41 -25.71 -12.24
C ASN A 347 -8.29 -24.91 -12.89
N MET A 348 -8.49 -23.59 -13.05
CA MET A 348 -7.46 -22.70 -13.58
C MET A 348 -6.31 -22.54 -12.60
N ILE A 349 -6.61 -22.25 -11.33
CA ILE A 349 -5.61 -22.11 -10.26
C ILE A 349 -4.82 -23.41 -10.10
N ARG A 350 -5.51 -24.55 -9.97
CA ARG A 350 -4.89 -25.87 -9.79
C ARG A 350 -3.88 -26.22 -10.89
N LYS A 351 -4.11 -25.80 -12.14
CA LYS A 351 -3.16 -26.05 -13.25
C LYS A 351 -1.83 -25.34 -13.08
N HIS A 352 -1.79 -24.24 -12.33
CA HIS A 352 -0.61 -23.43 -12.12
C HIS A 352 0.07 -23.67 -10.77
N LEU A 353 -0.59 -24.32 -9.81
CA LEU A 353 0.02 -24.67 -8.53
C LEU A 353 1.12 -25.75 -8.68
N PRO A 354 2.15 -25.73 -7.81
CA PRO A 354 3.15 -26.80 -7.78
C PRO A 354 2.47 -28.13 -7.50
N GLN A 355 2.84 -29.16 -8.26
CA GLN A 355 2.24 -30.50 -8.19
C GLN A 355 0.72 -30.55 -8.41
N ARG A 356 0.11 -29.43 -8.83
CA ARG A 356 -1.35 -29.24 -8.92
C ARG A 356 -2.06 -29.51 -7.59
N ASP A 357 -1.39 -29.19 -6.49
CA ASP A 357 -1.85 -29.46 -5.14
C ASP A 357 -2.37 -28.19 -4.47
N VAL A 358 -3.62 -28.25 -4.01
CA VAL A 358 -4.31 -27.16 -3.30
C VAL A 358 -3.85 -27.08 -1.84
N ALA A 359 -3.28 -28.16 -1.29
CA ALA A 359 -2.79 -28.20 0.09
C ALA A 359 -1.71 -27.13 0.36
N ILE A 360 -0.92 -26.76 -0.65
CA ILE A 360 0.09 -25.69 -0.53
C ILE A 360 -0.58 -24.35 -0.24
N VAL A 361 -1.74 -24.07 -0.85
CA VAL A 361 -2.51 -22.85 -0.58
C VAL A 361 -3.06 -22.88 0.85
N VAL A 362 -3.62 -24.03 1.28
CA VAL A 362 -4.12 -24.23 2.65
C VAL A 362 -3.01 -24.05 3.69
N GLU A 363 -1.81 -24.57 3.42
CA GLU A 363 -0.65 -24.42 4.30
C GLU A 363 -0.26 -22.94 4.47
N HIS A 364 -0.25 -22.16 3.39
CA HIS A 364 0.03 -20.73 3.46
C HIS A 364 -1.06 -19.95 4.18
N ILE A 365 -2.35 -20.29 4.01
CA ILE A 365 -3.43 -19.68 4.81
C ILE A 365 -3.21 -19.94 6.30
N LYS A 366 -2.90 -21.19 6.69
CA LYS A 366 -2.62 -21.55 8.09
C LYS A 366 -1.42 -20.79 8.65
N LYS A 367 -0.33 -20.69 7.88
CA LYS A 367 0.85 -19.89 8.26
C LYS A 367 0.51 -18.42 8.42
N PHE A 368 -0.25 -17.87 7.49
CA PHE A 368 -0.68 -16.47 7.52
C PHE A 368 -1.52 -16.17 8.76
N MET A 369 -2.51 -17.01 9.09
CA MET A 369 -3.28 -16.90 10.33
C MET A 369 -2.39 -16.86 11.57
N HIS A 370 -1.38 -17.75 11.64
CA HIS A 370 -0.45 -17.78 12.76
C HIS A 370 0.42 -16.51 12.88
N ILE A 371 0.89 -15.98 11.74
CA ILE A 371 1.62 -14.72 11.68
C ILE A 371 0.73 -13.57 12.18
N SER A 372 -0.50 -13.47 11.66
CA SER A 372 -1.47 -12.44 12.07
C SER A 372 -1.78 -12.51 13.57
N ASP A 373 -1.99 -13.70 14.13
CA ASP A 373 -2.20 -13.87 15.56
C ASP A 373 -0.99 -13.42 16.39
N THR A 374 0.23 -13.72 15.92
CA THR A 374 1.46 -13.31 16.59
C THR A 374 1.64 -11.80 16.57
N VAL A 375 1.37 -11.17 15.43
CA VAL A 375 1.42 -9.72 15.26
C VAL A 375 0.38 -9.06 16.17
N ASN A 376 -0.87 -9.54 16.16
CA ASN A 376 -1.95 -9.03 17.00
C ASN A 376 -1.63 -9.15 18.50
N LYS A 377 -1.07 -10.28 18.95
CA LYS A 377 -0.64 -10.46 20.35
C LYS A 377 0.47 -9.48 20.75
N ARG A 378 1.46 -9.26 19.88
CA ARG A 378 2.53 -8.27 20.13
C ARG A 378 1.98 -6.85 20.21
N PHE A 379 1.11 -6.45 19.28
CA PHE A 379 0.47 -5.14 19.30
C PHE A 379 -0.41 -4.95 20.55
N ALA A 380 -1.19 -5.94 20.94
CA ALA A 380 -1.99 -5.89 22.17
C ALA A 380 -1.10 -5.73 23.42
N GLY A 381 0.03 -6.43 23.47
CA GLY A 381 1.02 -6.30 24.55
C GLY A 381 1.67 -4.91 24.63
N LEU A 382 1.97 -4.30 23.47
CA LEU A 382 2.49 -2.94 23.39
C LEU A 382 1.47 -1.90 23.86
N LEU A 383 0.20 -2.05 23.46
CA LEU A 383 -0.88 -1.15 23.86
C LEU A 383 -1.26 -1.29 25.35
N SER A 384 -1.10 -2.48 25.92
CA SER A 384 -1.41 -2.76 27.33
C SER A 384 -0.33 -2.30 28.30
N GLY A 385 0.71 -1.59 27.82
CA GLY A 385 1.78 -1.03 28.67
C GLY A 385 2.60 -2.05 29.47
N SER A 386 2.39 -3.35 29.24
CA SER A 386 2.96 -4.45 30.04
C SER A 386 4.31 -4.96 29.49
N GLY A 387 4.84 -4.31 28.45
CA GLY A 387 5.79 -4.89 27.51
C GLY A 387 7.29 -4.79 27.83
N LEU A 388 7.74 -4.39 29.02
CA LEU A 388 9.19 -4.27 29.30
C LEU A 388 9.74 -5.15 30.42
N ALA A 389 8.91 -5.90 31.16
CA ALA A 389 9.39 -6.64 32.33
C ALA A 389 9.37 -8.19 32.21
N SER A 390 8.87 -8.78 31.11
CA SER A 390 8.60 -10.23 31.05
C SER A 390 9.10 -10.95 29.77
N MET A 391 10.08 -10.40 29.06
CA MET A 391 10.64 -11.03 27.85
C MET A 391 11.95 -11.79 28.08
N ASP A 392 12.29 -12.08 29.35
CA ASP A 392 13.53 -12.78 29.70
C ASP A 392 13.23 -14.04 30.52
N SER A 393 12.48 -14.99 29.93
CA SER A 393 12.44 -16.38 30.38
C SER A 393 11.77 -17.32 29.37
N ARG A 394 12.61 -18.16 28.75
CA ARG A 394 12.31 -19.52 28.22
C ARG A 394 11.20 -19.67 27.18
N GLU A 395 11.62 -19.84 25.92
CA GLU A 395 11.06 -20.86 25.03
C GLU A 395 12.19 -21.45 24.15
N HIS A 396 12.73 -22.60 24.57
CA HIS A 396 13.42 -23.54 23.69
C HIS A 396 12.33 -24.43 23.09
N GLY A 397 12.03 -24.28 21.80
CA GLY A 397 11.00 -25.08 21.13
C GLY A 397 10.68 -24.73 19.68
N ILE A 398 11.16 -23.59 19.15
CA ILE A 398 10.93 -23.19 17.75
C ILE A 398 12.26 -22.74 17.11
N SER A 399 13.32 -23.55 17.23
CA SER A 399 14.64 -23.27 16.61
C SER A 399 14.81 -23.89 15.21
N GLY A 400 13.71 -24.15 14.50
CA GLY A 400 13.76 -24.82 13.18
C GLY A 400 13.39 -23.96 11.97
N LEU A 401 12.66 -22.85 12.15
CA LEU A 401 12.02 -22.16 11.03
C LEU A 401 12.38 -20.67 10.88
N LEU A 402 13.08 -20.07 11.85
CA LEU A 402 13.41 -18.63 11.84
C LEU A 402 14.88 -18.31 12.13
N ASP A 403 15.75 -19.30 12.29
CA ASP A 403 17.19 -19.09 12.49
C ASP A 403 17.90 -18.81 11.15
N SER A 404 17.62 -17.66 10.52
CA SER A 404 18.61 -16.90 9.73
C SER A 404 18.16 -15.49 9.34
N THR A 405 16.92 -15.09 9.61
CA THR A 405 16.48 -13.72 9.34
C THR A 405 16.76 -12.85 10.56
N GLN A 406 17.85 -12.06 10.47
CA GLN A 406 18.02 -10.85 11.28
C GLN A 406 16.68 -10.12 11.34
N ALA A 407 16.31 -9.65 12.54
CA ALA A 407 15.13 -8.85 12.78
C ALA A 407 15.14 -7.61 11.87
N THR A 408 14.61 -7.76 10.66
CA THR A 408 14.21 -6.67 9.80
C THR A 408 12.91 -6.12 10.39
N ASP A 409 12.82 -4.79 10.44
CA ASP A 409 11.59 -4.06 10.75
C ASP A 409 10.50 -4.53 9.79
N ILE A 410 9.68 -5.50 10.20
CA ILE A 410 8.47 -5.87 9.49
C ILE A 410 7.48 -4.73 9.78
N SER A 411 7.54 -3.68 8.97
CA SER A 411 6.41 -2.75 8.77
C SER A 411 5.31 -3.52 8.06
N ALA A 412 4.70 -4.49 8.75
CA ALA A 412 3.46 -5.09 8.29
C ALA A 412 2.46 -3.93 8.20
N MET A 413 2.11 -3.55 6.97
CA MET A 413 0.99 -2.66 6.72
C MET A 413 -0.20 -3.27 7.45
N SER A 414 -0.58 -2.64 8.56
CA SER A 414 -1.83 -2.94 9.26
C SER A 414 -2.92 -2.47 8.32
N VAL A 415 -3.31 -3.31 7.37
CA VAL A 415 -4.55 -3.14 6.61
C VAL A 415 -5.63 -3.08 7.67
N SER A 416 -6.28 -1.91 7.72
CA SER A 416 -7.09 -1.42 8.81
C SER A 416 -8.15 -2.42 9.24
N THR A 417 -7.83 -3.28 10.20
CA THR A 417 -8.87 -3.96 10.96
C THR A 417 -9.43 -2.93 11.94
N PRO A 418 -10.74 -2.62 11.88
CA PRO A 418 -11.34 -1.74 12.87
C PRO A 418 -11.05 -2.31 14.26
N ARG A 419 -10.64 -1.42 15.19
CA ARG A 419 -10.37 -1.64 16.62
C ARG A 419 -10.88 -2.99 17.13
N HIS A 420 -9.97 -3.82 17.65
CA HIS A 420 -10.12 -4.91 18.64
C HIS A 420 -11.55 -5.29 19.11
N ASN A 421 -12.47 -5.47 18.19
CA ASN A 421 -13.63 -6.28 18.43
C ASN A 421 -13.12 -7.69 18.19
N SER A 422 -13.00 -8.46 19.26
CA SER A 422 -12.82 -9.92 19.19
C SER A 422 -13.74 -10.54 18.12
N ALA A 423 -14.93 -9.94 17.92
CA ALA A 423 -15.85 -10.26 16.83
C ALA A 423 -15.23 -10.19 15.41
N THR A 424 -14.43 -9.18 15.08
CA THR A 424 -13.82 -9.04 13.74
C THR A 424 -12.74 -10.08 13.50
N THR A 425 -11.87 -10.34 14.48
CA THR A 425 -10.86 -11.40 14.38
C THR A 425 -11.51 -12.78 14.29
N LEU A 426 -12.59 -13.01 15.06
CA LEU A 426 -13.38 -14.23 14.98
C LEU A 426 -14.05 -14.39 13.61
N ALA A 427 -14.58 -13.30 13.03
CA ALA A 427 -15.18 -13.32 11.70
C ALA A 427 -14.16 -13.69 10.62
N VAL A 428 -12.99 -13.03 10.61
CA VAL A 428 -11.90 -13.34 9.65
C VAL A 428 -11.46 -14.80 9.82
N ASN A 429 -11.19 -15.25 11.04
CA ASN A 429 -10.78 -16.63 11.28
C ASN A 429 -11.87 -17.64 10.88
N SER A 430 -13.14 -17.34 11.11
CA SER A 430 -14.27 -18.16 10.67
C SER A 430 -14.32 -18.25 9.14
N THR A 431 -14.14 -17.14 8.43
CA THR A 431 -14.11 -17.12 6.96
C THR A 431 -12.91 -17.93 6.42
N LEU A 432 -11.73 -17.75 6.99
CA LEU A 432 -10.53 -18.52 6.60
C LEU A 432 -10.68 -20.02 6.88
N LEU A 433 -11.26 -20.39 8.02
CA LEU A 433 -11.56 -21.80 8.33
C LEU A 433 -12.62 -22.37 7.38
N SER A 434 -13.62 -21.59 6.99
CA SER A 434 -14.60 -21.99 5.97
C SER A 434 -13.94 -22.22 4.61
N ILE A 435 -12.95 -21.40 4.24
CA ILE A 435 -12.17 -21.58 3.02
C ILE A 435 -11.37 -22.89 3.12
N ILE A 436 -10.62 -23.10 4.21
CA ILE A 436 -9.84 -24.32 4.43
C ILE A 436 -10.73 -25.56 4.34
N SER A 437 -11.86 -25.57 5.05
CA SER A 437 -12.81 -26.69 5.01
C SER A 437 -13.36 -26.95 3.60
N SER A 438 -13.60 -25.88 2.81
CA SER A 438 -14.03 -26.02 1.43
C SER A 438 -12.93 -26.59 0.53
N LEU A 439 -11.66 -26.29 0.79
CA LEU A 439 -10.53 -26.77 0.00
C LEU A 439 -10.13 -28.21 0.36
N ASP A 440 -10.20 -28.58 1.64
CA ASP A 440 -9.88 -29.93 2.12
C ASP A 440 -10.92 -30.98 1.66
N SER A 441 -12.12 -30.55 1.26
CA SER A 441 -13.18 -31.43 0.75
C SER A 441 -12.98 -31.91 -0.71
N VAL A 442 -11.88 -31.50 -1.35
CA VAL A 442 -11.60 -31.65 -2.79
C VAL A 442 -10.37 -32.52 -2.98
#